data_AF-A0A7D9M220-F1
#
_entry.id   AF-A0A7D9M220-F1
#
_cell.length_a   1.000
_cell.length_b   1.000
_cell.length_c   1.000
_cell.angle_alpha   90.00
_cell.angle_beta   90.00
_cell.angle_gamma   90.00
#
_symmetry.space_group_name_H-M   'P 1'
#
loop_
_entity.id
_entity.type
_entity.pdbx_description
1 polymer ?
#
loop_
_entity_poly.entity_id
_entity_poly.type
_entity_poly.pdbx_seq_one_letter_code
_entity_poly.pdbx_strand_id
1 'polypeptide(L)'
;TVDKDWLVCDRLVHSAIDCSKNGTTSVALPITLMSDMFDCITLDVCEELFHIVEKHVATWASEPFFTAGKNLLLRMCNDLLRRLSTSQNTVFCGRIQLILTRLFPLSEKSGLNLMSQFNVENVTKFDYKGSSSKEKSNSKKEVTDSEVVDYVLYTKFWSLQDFFRSPTQCYHDLNWKKFVDNASAVLAAFSSHKLEHVSKKRKHSEHKSVVTSDGADQQRYFAKFLTSEKLLNLQLNDSNFRRTILVQLLILFQYLTGEVKFKSASQKLKEKQSSFVKDTTSKVYELLKETPPDGEKFAKYVEVN
;
A
#
# COMPACT_ATOMS: atom_id res chain seq x y z
N THR A 1 30.71 -16.65 -2.08
CA THR A 1 30.85 -16.70 -0.61
C THR A 1 29.50 -16.89 0.01
N VAL A 2 28.53 -16.04 -0.34
CA VAL A 2 27.10 -16.19 -0.03
C VAL A 2 26.51 -17.59 -0.27
N ASP A 3 26.71 -18.21 -1.43
CA ASP A 3 26.16 -19.56 -1.72
C ASP A 3 26.67 -20.65 -0.77
N LYS A 4 27.92 -20.53 -0.31
CA LYS A 4 28.49 -21.48 0.65
C LYS A 4 27.87 -21.27 2.03
N ASP A 5 27.63 -20.02 2.40
CA ASP A 5 27.03 -19.65 3.68
C ASP A 5 25.55 -20.07 3.73
N TRP A 6 24.80 -19.91 2.63
CA TRP A 6 23.42 -20.40 2.50
C TRP A 6 23.33 -21.92 2.71
N LEU A 7 24.18 -22.69 2.04
CA LEU A 7 24.15 -24.15 2.13
C LEU A 7 24.53 -24.66 3.53
N VAL A 8 25.40 -23.94 4.24
CA VAL A 8 25.74 -24.26 5.63
C VAL A 8 24.56 -23.94 6.55
N CYS A 9 23.94 -22.78 6.38
CA CYS A 9 22.76 -22.34 7.11
C CYS A 9 21.57 -23.30 6.92
N ASP A 10 21.26 -23.68 5.68
CA ASP A 10 20.19 -24.62 5.35
C ASP A 10 20.43 -26.00 5.98
N ARG A 11 21.66 -26.53 5.88
CA ARG A 11 22.02 -27.80 6.52
C ARG A 11 21.93 -27.77 8.04
N LEU A 12 22.31 -26.65 8.64
CA LEU A 12 22.22 -26.46 10.08
C LEU A 12 20.76 -26.45 10.55
N VAL A 13 19.89 -25.68 9.88
CA VAL A 13 18.45 -25.64 10.18
C VAL A 13 17.81 -27.01 9.96
N HIS A 14 18.14 -27.69 8.86
CA HIS A 14 17.65 -29.03 8.57
C HIS A 14 18.04 -30.03 9.67
N SER A 15 19.30 -30.02 10.09
CA SER A 15 19.80 -30.89 11.17
C SER A 15 19.08 -30.59 12.49
N ALA A 16 18.84 -29.31 12.80
CA ALA A 16 18.09 -28.93 13.99
C ALA A 16 16.64 -29.45 13.95
N ILE A 17 15.97 -29.36 12.80
CA ILE A 17 14.62 -29.91 12.59
C ILE A 17 14.60 -31.41 12.88
N ASP A 18 15.56 -32.17 12.34
CA ASP A 18 15.63 -33.62 12.53
C ASP A 18 15.92 -33.99 13.98
N CYS A 19 16.85 -33.29 14.64
CA CYS A 19 17.10 -33.45 16.07
C CYS A 19 15.86 -33.14 16.92
N SER A 20 15.05 -32.15 16.54
CA SER A 20 13.80 -31.84 17.23
C SER A 20 12.74 -32.91 17.00
N LYS A 21 12.60 -33.42 15.77
CA LYS A 21 11.67 -34.53 15.44
C LYS A 21 12.01 -35.82 16.18
N ASN A 22 13.31 -36.09 16.36
CA ASN A 22 13.81 -37.25 17.10
C ASN A 22 13.76 -37.07 18.62
N GLY A 23 13.23 -35.94 19.13
CA GLY A 23 13.12 -35.66 20.56
C GLY A 23 14.46 -35.39 21.24
N THR A 24 15.54 -35.20 20.48
CA THR A 24 16.88 -34.91 21.02
C THR A 24 17.02 -33.46 21.48
N THR A 25 16.22 -32.56 20.91
CA THR A 25 16.25 -31.12 21.20
C THR A 25 14.83 -30.56 21.36
N SER A 26 14.72 -29.35 21.92
CA SER A 26 13.43 -28.63 21.99
C SER A 26 12.86 -28.36 20.60
N VAL A 27 11.56 -28.56 20.43
CA VAL A 27 10.81 -28.29 19.18
C VAL A 27 10.97 -26.84 18.70
N ALA A 28 11.24 -25.91 19.62
CA ALA A 28 11.45 -24.50 19.30
C ALA A 28 12.86 -24.18 18.76
N LEU A 29 13.85 -25.07 18.97
CA LEU A 29 15.26 -24.83 18.66
C LEU A 29 15.50 -24.38 17.21
N PRO A 30 14.93 -25.03 16.17
CA PRO A 30 15.22 -24.64 14.79
C PRO A 30 14.76 -23.21 14.49
N ILE A 31 13.67 -22.76 15.12
CA ILE A 31 13.11 -21.43 14.92
C ILE A 31 13.93 -20.39 15.69
N THR A 32 14.32 -20.70 16.94
CA THR A 32 15.23 -19.83 17.70
C THR A 32 16.54 -19.64 16.96
N LEU A 33 17.11 -20.72 16.43
CA LEU A 33 18.35 -20.68 15.65
C LEU A 33 18.22 -19.78 14.42
N MET A 34 17.13 -19.91 13.66
CA MET A 34 16.87 -19.00 12.53
C MET A 34 16.72 -17.54 12.98
N SER A 35 16.03 -17.29 14.10
CA SER A 35 15.89 -15.93 14.64
C SER A 35 17.25 -15.31 14.95
N ASP A 36 18.10 -16.03 15.68
CA ASP A 36 19.44 -15.58 16.05
C ASP A 36 20.30 -15.34 14.79
N MET A 37 20.18 -16.21 13.79
CA MET A 37 20.86 -16.04 12.50
C MET A 37 20.44 -14.75 11.78
N PHE A 38 19.12 -14.47 11.68
CA PHE A 38 18.63 -13.26 11.03
C PHE A 38 19.03 -11.98 11.78
N ASP A 39 19.19 -12.04 13.10
CA ASP A 39 19.66 -10.92 13.91
C ASP A 39 21.15 -10.60 13.73
N CYS A 40 21.95 -11.59 13.31
CA CYS A 40 23.40 -11.44 13.13
C CYS A 40 23.83 -11.00 11.72
N ILE A 41 22.92 -10.95 10.75
CA ILE A 41 23.24 -10.71 9.33
C ILE A 41 22.62 -9.42 8.78
N THR A 42 23.17 -8.93 7.67
CA THR A 42 22.64 -7.75 6.95
C THR A 42 21.36 -8.09 6.19
N LEU A 43 20.58 -7.06 5.86
CA LEU A 43 19.27 -7.22 5.21
C LEU A 43 19.34 -7.92 3.85
N ASP A 44 20.38 -7.65 3.07
CA ASP A 44 20.57 -8.27 1.76
C ASP A 44 20.72 -9.81 1.89
N VAL A 45 21.48 -10.25 2.89
CA VAL A 45 21.67 -11.68 3.19
C VAL A 45 20.42 -12.28 3.84
N CYS A 46 19.68 -11.52 4.66
CA CYS A 46 18.38 -11.95 5.18
C CYS A 46 17.43 -12.35 4.05
N GLU A 47 17.35 -11.56 2.97
CA GLU A 47 16.44 -11.82 1.86
C GLU A 47 16.74 -13.14 1.13
N GLU A 48 18.03 -13.44 0.96
CA GLU A 48 18.51 -14.68 0.35
C GLU A 48 18.28 -15.88 1.28
N LEU A 49 18.66 -15.76 2.57
CA LEU A 49 18.50 -16.83 3.55
C LEU A 49 17.03 -17.09 3.94
N PHE A 50 16.13 -16.12 3.76
CA PHE A 50 14.70 -16.31 4.04
C PHE A 50 14.07 -17.43 3.19
N HIS A 51 14.71 -17.81 2.07
CA HIS A 51 14.31 -18.99 1.30
C HIS A 51 14.30 -20.28 2.13
N ILE A 52 15.15 -20.38 3.17
CA ILE A 52 15.15 -21.52 4.10
C ILE A 52 13.81 -21.59 4.85
N VAL A 53 13.28 -20.44 5.29
CA VAL A 53 11.98 -20.36 5.96
C VAL A 53 10.88 -20.81 5.00
N GLU A 54 10.91 -20.31 3.76
CA GLU A 54 9.93 -20.64 2.69
C GLU A 54 9.94 -22.13 2.33
N LYS A 55 11.13 -22.73 2.22
CA LYS A 55 11.32 -24.15 1.92
C LYS A 55 10.72 -25.06 2.99
N HIS A 56 10.80 -24.66 4.26
CA HIS A 56 10.36 -25.46 5.40
C HIS A 56 8.95 -25.12 5.92
N VAL A 57 8.15 -24.34 5.19
CA VAL A 57 6.78 -23.93 5.60
C VAL A 57 5.89 -25.10 6.05
N ALA A 58 5.93 -26.22 5.33
CA ALA A 58 5.14 -27.39 5.69
C ALA A 58 5.53 -27.96 7.07
N THR A 59 6.81 -27.85 7.44
CA THR A 59 7.30 -28.25 8.77
C THR A 59 6.82 -27.27 9.83
N TRP A 60 6.93 -25.97 9.58
CA TRP A 60 6.48 -24.91 10.51
C TRP A 60 4.97 -24.93 10.78
N ALA A 61 4.18 -25.33 9.78
CA ALA A 61 2.73 -25.46 9.89
C ALA A 61 2.29 -26.78 10.55
N SER A 62 3.18 -27.77 10.67
CA SER A 62 2.87 -29.06 11.29
C SER A 62 2.98 -29.01 12.81
N GLU A 63 2.16 -29.79 13.52
CA GLU A 63 2.38 -30.04 14.94
C GLU A 63 3.55 -31.02 15.13
N PRO A 64 4.41 -30.85 16.16
CA PRO A 64 4.32 -29.90 17.28
C PRO A 64 4.95 -28.52 17.01
N PHE A 65 5.56 -28.31 15.83
CA PHE A 65 6.31 -27.09 15.52
C PHE A 65 5.45 -25.83 15.51
N PHE A 66 4.22 -25.92 14.99
CA PHE A 66 3.32 -24.76 14.97
C PHE A 66 2.98 -24.30 16.40
N THR A 67 2.52 -25.19 17.27
CA THR A 67 2.16 -24.83 18.65
C THR A 67 3.33 -24.26 19.43
N ALA A 68 4.52 -24.86 19.34
CA ALA A 68 5.71 -24.38 20.04
C ALA A 68 6.34 -23.13 19.41
N GLY A 69 6.23 -22.99 18.09
CA GLY A 69 7.03 -22.08 17.28
C GLY A 69 6.32 -20.84 16.75
N LYS A 70 4.98 -20.83 16.71
CA LYS A 70 4.21 -19.74 16.07
C LYS A 70 4.57 -18.34 16.56
N ASN A 71 4.75 -18.17 17.87
CA ASN A 71 5.08 -16.85 18.44
C ASN A 71 6.52 -16.42 18.11
N LEU A 72 7.44 -17.38 17.97
CA LEU A 72 8.82 -17.12 17.58
C LEU A 72 8.90 -16.74 16.10
N LEU A 73 8.20 -17.47 15.23
CA LEU A 73 8.08 -17.13 13.81
C LEU A 73 7.45 -15.75 13.61
N LEU A 74 6.37 -15.46 14.35
CA LEU A 74 5.72 -14.15 14.28
C LEU A 74 6.66 -13.02 14.71
N ARG A 75 7.43 -13.23 15.79
CA ARG A 75 8.40 -12.25 16.28
C ARG A 75 9.51 -12.04 15.25
N MET A 76 10.16 -13.11 14.79
CA MET A 76 11.21 -13.08 13.79
C MET A 76 10.78 -12.35 12.51
N CYS A 77 9.60 -12.68 11.97
CA CYS A 77 9.06 -12.01 10.80
C CYS A 77 8.76 -10.52 11.05
N ASN A 78 8.20 -10.16 12.22
CA ASN A 78 7.93 -8.77 12.57
C ASN A 78 9.20 -7.96 12.83
N ASP A 79 10.26 -8.57 13.33
CA ASP A 79 11.57 -7.95 13.51
C ASP A 79 12.23 -7.66 12.16
N LEU A 80 12.16 -8.61 11.22
CA LEU A 80 12.56 -8.39 9.83
C LEU A 80 11.76 -7.25 9.20
N LEU A 81 10.41 -7.28 9.28
CA LEU A 81 9.55 -6.22 8.73
C LEU A 81 9.86 -4.83 9.32
N ARG A 82 10.26 -4.74 10.59
CA ARG A 82 10.65 -3.48 11.24
C ARG A 82 12.02 -2.96 10.77
N ARG A 83 12.94 -3.85 10.42
CA ARG A 83 14.27 -3.50 9.90
C ARG A 83 14.24 -3.12 8.42
N LEU A 84 13.27 -3.64 7.66
CA LEU A 84 13.16 -3.43 6.22
C LEU A 84 12.58 -2.06 5.85
N SER A 85 13.10 -1.46 4.78
CA SER A 85 12.53 -0.25 4.20
C SER A 85 11.22 -0.57 3.48
N THR A 86 10.14 0.12 3.87
CA THR A 86 8.80 -0.03 3.27
C THR A 86 8.70 0.48 1.83
N SER A 87 9.71 1.19 1.32
CA SER A 87 9.75 1.72 -0.05
C SER A 87 10.72 1.00 -0.99
N GLN A 88 11.78 0.41 -0.45
CA GLN A 88 12.82 -0.27 -1.25
C GLN A 88 12.66 -1.79 -1.22
N ASN A 89 12.34 -2.36 -0.06
CA ASN A 89 12.32 -3.81 0.14
C ASN A 89 10.89 -4.37 0.06
N THR A 90 10.04 -3.79 -0.80
CA THR A 90 8.61 -4.11 -0.89
C THR A 90 8.36 -5.57 -1.25
N VAL A 91 9.19 -6.12 -2.14
CA VAL A 91 9.13 -7.54 -2.56
C VAL A 91 9.41 -8.46 -1.37
N PHE A 92 10.49 -8.19 -0.63
CA PHE A 92 10.85 -9.02 0.52
C PHE A 92 9.82 -8.92 1.66
N CYS A 93 9.33 -7.70 1.96
CA CYS A 93 8.21 -7.52 2.89
C CYS A 93 6.98 -8.34 2.47
N GLY A 94 6.66 -8.35 1.17
CA GLY A 94 5.57 -9.17 0.61
C GLY A 94 5.79 -10.67 0.79
N ARG A 95 7.00 -11.17 0.56
CA ARG A 95 7.37 -12.58 0.81
C ARG A 95 7.17 -12.97 2.27
N ILE A 96 7.63 -12.13 3.21
CA ILE A 96 7.43 -12.36 4.65
C ILE A 96 5.93 -12.40 4.99
N GLN A 97 5.15 -11.44 4.49
CA GLN A 97 3.70 -11.41 4.72
C GLN A 97 2.99 -12.64 4.15
N LEU A 98 3.36 -13.10 2.95
CA LEU A 98 2.81 -14.33 2.35
C LEU A 98 3.09 -15.57 3.21
N ILE A 99 4.29 -15.66 3.80
CA ILE A 99 4.62 -16.73 4.73
C ILE A 99 3.75 -16.66 5.99
N LEU A 100 3.60 -15.47 6.59
CA LEU A 100 2.72 -15.29 7.74
C LEU A 100 1.27 -15.70 7.41
N THR A 101 0.72 -15.24 6.28
CA THR A 101 -0.65 -15.63 5.87
C THR A 101 -0.80 -17.12 5.60
N ARG A 102 0.26 -17.80 5.14
CA ARG A 102 0.24 -19.25 4.91
C ARG A 102 0.36 -20.07 6.20
N LEU A 103 1.08 -19.56 7.20
CA LEU A 103 1.28 -20.23 8.47
C LEU A 103 0.10 -20.04 9.43
N PHE A 104 -0.51 -18.86 9.43
CA PHE A 104 -1.54 -18.50 10.39
C PHE A 104 -2.94 -18.67 9.78
N PRO A 105 -3.80 -19.54 10.36
CA PRO A 105 -5.19 -19.66 9.94
C PRO A 105 -5.94 -18.33 10.03
N LEU A 106 -6.94 -18.10 9.17
CA LEU A 106 -7.75 -16.87 9.16
C LEU A 106 -8.50 -16.61 10.48
N SER A 107 -8.70 -17.64 11.31
CA SER A 107 -9.31 -17.53 12.63
C SER A 107 -8.34 -17.06 13.72
N GLU A 108 -7.06 -16.94 13.40
CA GLU A 108 -6.03 -16.63 14.37
C GLU A 108 -6.00 -15.13 14.67
N LYS A 109 -6.02 -14.80 15.97
CA LYS A 109 -6.22 -13.41 16.42
C LYS A 109 -5.11 -12.46 15.95
N SER A 110 -3.90 -12.96 15.68
CA SER A 110 -2.77 -12.11 15.29
C SER A 110 -2.93 -11.53 13.88
N GLY A 111 -3.67 -12.21 13.00
CA GLY A 111 -3.99 -11.76 11.65
C GLY A 111 -5.24 -10.89 11.53
N LEU A 112 -5.93 -10.59 12.63
CA LEU A 112 -7.21 -9.88 12.62
C LEU A 112 -7.08 -8.47 13.20
N ASN A 113 -7.55 -7.47 12.45
CA ASN A 113 -7.74 -6.11 12.98
C ASN A 113 -9.05 -6.03 13.79
N LEU A 114 -9.08 -6.73 14.93
CA LEU A 114 -10.30 -6.88 15.73
C LEU A 114 -10.87 -5.54 16.18
N MET A 115 -10.04 -4.54 16.50
CA MET A 115 -10.50 -3.24 16.98
C MET A 115 -10.77 -2.24 15.85
N SER A 116 -10.63 -2.66 14.59
CA SER A 116 -10.77 -1.78 13.42
C SER A 116 -9.88 -0.53 13.52
N GLN A 117 -8.65 -0.69 14.01
CA GLN A 117 -7.70 0.41 14.14
C GLN A 117 -7.20 0.86 12.78
N PHE A 118 -7.06 2.17 12.60
CA PHE A 118 -6.50 2.76 11.38
C PHE A 118 -4.97 2.85 11.49
N ASN A 119 -4.29 2.66 10.37
CA ASN A 119 -2.84 2.90 10.28
C ASN A 119 -2.56 4.40 10.17
N VAL A 120 -2.51 5.07 11.33
CA VAL A 120 -2.25 6.52 11.42
C VAL A 120 -0.78 6.89 11.18
N GLU A 121 0.14 5.92 11.20
CA GLU A 121 1.58 6.16 11.02
C GLU A 121 1.95 6.42 9.55
N ASN A 122 1.15 5.94 8.60
CA ASN A 122 1.40 6.15 7.16
C ASN A 122 1.00 7.56 6.71
N VAL A 123 1.80 8.55 7.09
CA VAL A 123 1.59 9.97 6.79
C VAL A 123 2.03 10.28 5.35
N THR A 124 1.12 10.82 4.54
CA THR A 124 1.46 11.42 3.24
C THR A 124 2.14 12.76 3.47
N LYS A 125 3.45 12.84 3.20
CA LYS A 125 4.24 14.07 3.30
C LYS A 125 4.17 14.85 2.00
N PHE A 126 3.85 16.14 2.06
CA PHE A 126 3.78 17.04 0.91
C PHE A 126 4.26 18.44 1.31
N ASP A 127 4.54 19.28 0.32
CA ASP A 127 5.17 20.58 0.52
C ASP A 127 4.17 21.60 1.10
N TYR A 128 4.62 22.45 2.02
CA TYR A 128 3.85 23.61 2.49
C TYR A 128 4.58 24.90 2.10
N LYS A 129 3.86 25.97 1.76
CA LYS A 129 4.43 27.30 1.48
C LYS A 129 5.14 27.76 2.75
N GLY A 130 6.47 27.70 2.72
CA GLY A 130 7.36 27.95 3.87
C GLY A 130 8.33 26.80 4.16
N SER A 131 8.07 25.57 3.68
CA SER A 131 9.04 24.47 3.70
C SER A 131 9.95 24.57 2.47
N SER A 132 10.68 25.68 2.33
CA SER A 132 11.81 25.74 1.43
C SER A 132 12.94 24.86 1.98
N SER A 133 12.87 23.56 1.72
CA SER A 133 14.05 22.72 1.67
C SER A 133 14.94 23.27 0.56
N LYS A 134 16.04 23.89 0.99
CA LYS A 134 17.16 24.31 0.15
C LYS A 134 17.85 23.08 -0.46
N GLU A 135 17.17 22.32 -1.31
CA GLU A 135 17.84 21.36 -2.18
C GLU A 135 17.86 21.94 -3.59
N LYS A 136 18.98 22.61 -3.87
CA LYS A 136 19.43 22.92 -5.22
C LYS A 136 19.62 21.60 -5.97
N SER A 137 18.56 21.05 -6.56
CA SER A 137 18.69 20.11 -7.65
C SER A 137 19.16 20.88 -8.88
N ASN A 138 20.47 20.79 -9.12
CA ASN A 138 21.15 21.37 -10.26
C ASN A 138 20.81 20.54 -11.50
N SER A 139 19.60 20.71 -12.03
CA SER A 139 19.20 20.16 -13.32
C SER A 139 18.46 21.24 -14.09
N LYS A 140 19.25 22.09 -14.77
CA LYS A 140 18.79 22.87 -15.92
C LYS A 140 18.33 21.87 -17.00
N LYS A 141 17.06 21.52 -16.98
CA LYS A 141 16.32 21.12 -18.17
C LYS A 141 15.08 21.98 -18.22
N GLU A 142 14.99 22.72 -19.32
CA GLU A 142 13.91 23.62 -19.67
C GLU A 142 12.57 22.90 -19.53
N VAL A 143 11.77 23.32 -18.55
CA VAL A 143 10.34 22.99 -18.53
C VAL A 143 9.67 24.15 -19.24
N THR A 144 9.34 23.90 -20.50
CA THR A 144 8.43 24.69 -21.31
C THR A 144 7.09 24.83 -20.57
N ASP A 145 6.72 26.07 -20.26
CA ASP A 145 5.36 26.58 -20.07
C ASP A 145 4.32 25.63 -19.42
N SER A 146 4.68 25.00 -18.31
CA SER A 146 3.69 24.30 -17.49
C SER A 146 2.97 25.33 -16.63
N GLU A 147 1.69 25.55 -16.94
CA GLU A 147 0.71 26.34 -16.20
C GLU A 147 1.01 26.36 -14.70
N VAL A 148 1.08 27.57 -14.12
CA VAL A 148 1.27 27.78 -12.68
C VAL A 148 0.28 26.90 -11.92
N VAL A 149 0.77 25.86 -11.26
CA VAL A 149 -0.06 24.97 -10.45
C VAL A 149 -0.72 25.81 -9.38
N ASP A 150 -2.05 25.74 -9.29
CA ASP A 150 -2.76 26.40 -8.21
C ASP A 150 -2.35 25.76 -6.89
N TYR A 151 -1.46 26.44 -6.17
CA TYR A 151 -0.97 26.01 -4.87
C TYR A 151 -2.12 25.80 -3.86
N VAL A 152 -3.23 26.53 -4.00
CA VAL A 152 -4.43 26.32 -3.19
C VAL A 152 -5.03 24.95 -3.50
N LEU A 153 -5.21 24.59 -4.76
CA LEU A 153 -5.64 23.25 -5.14
C LEU A 153 -4.67 22.17 -4.65
N TYR A 154 -3.36 22.37 -4.79
CA TYR A 154 -2.34 21.42 -4.32
C TYR A 154 -2.45 21.12 -2.82
N THR A 155 -2.58 22.16 -2.00
CA THR A 155 -2.73 22.00 -0.54
C THR A 155 -4.06 21.34 -0.18
N LYS A 156 -5.17 21.76 -0.80
CA LYS A 156 -6.48 21.12 -0.59
C LYS A 156 -6.43 19.65 -0.98
N PHE A 157 -5.83 19.33 -2.12
CA PHE A 157 -5.69 17.97 -2.65
C PHE A 157 -4.94 17.05 -1.66
N TRP A 158 -3.72 17.41 -1.26
CA TRP A 158 -2.94 16.53 -0.40
C TRP A 158 -3.44 16.50 1.04
N SER A 159 -4.11 17.54 1.51
CA SER A 159 -4.76 17.52 2.82
C SER A 159 -5.92 16.51 2.91
N LEU A 160 -6.52 16.11 1.78
CA LEU A 160 -7.50 15.01 1.76
C LEU A 160 -6.92 13.69 2.26
N GLN A 161 -5.62 13.45 2.03
CA GLN A 161 -4.98 12.20 2.41
C GLN A 161 -4.98 11.98 3.94
N ASP A 162 -5.00 13.05 4.74
CA ASP A 162 -5.12 12.92 6.20
C ASP A 162 -6.51 12.39 6.62
N PHE A 163 -7.57 12.83 5.93
CA PHE A 163 -8.92 12.32 6.15
C PHE A 163 -9.07 10.87 5.71
N PHE A 164 -8.42 10.45 4.62
CA PHE A 164 -8.39 9.03 4.22
C PHE A 164 -7.61 8.17 5.21
N ARG A 165 -6.52 8.70 5.79
CA ARG A 165 -5.73 8.01 6.82
C ARG A 165 -6.48 7.89 8.15
N SER A 166 -7.29 8.89 8.51
CA SER A 166 -8.01 8.95 9.78
C SER A 166 -9.48 9.36 9.57
N PRO A 167 -10.34 8.45 9.08
CA PRO A 167 -11.75 8.74 8.76
C PRO A 167 -12.58 9.28 9.92
N THR A 168 -12.21 8.94 11.16
CA THR A 168 -12.90 9.39 12.38
C THR A 168 -12.91 10.91 12.53
N GLN A 169 -11.96 11.62 11.92
CA GLN A 169 -11.90 13.08 11.96
C GLN A 169 -13.11 13.73 11.29
N CYS A 170 -13.76 13.05 10.33
CA CYS A 170 -14.93 13.55 9.61
C CYS A 170 -16.18 13.70 10.50
N TYR A 171 -16.17 13.16 11.72
CA TYR A 171 -17.27 13.34 12.68
C TYR A 171 -17.18 14.65 13.47
N HIS A 172 -16.09 15.42 13.33
CA HIS A 172 -15.95 16.73 13.97
C HIS A 172 -16.33 17.87 13.01
N ASP A 173 -17.15 18.83 13.47
CA ASP A 173 -17.75 19.86 12.61
C ASP A 173 -16.71 20.72 11.84
N LEU A 174 -15.60 21.10 12.47
CA LEU A 174 -14.54 21.89 11.83
C LEU A 174 -13.82 21.09 10.73
N ASN A 175 -13.51 19.84 11.04
CA ASN A 175 -12.82 18.92 10.13
C ASN A 175 -13.74 18.52 8.96
N TRP A 176 -15.02 18.32 9.23
CA TRP A 176 -16.02 18.07 8.20
C TRP A 176 -16.12 19.22 7.20
N LYS A 177 -16.19 20.47 7.68
CA LYS A 177 -16.21 21.65 6.79
C LYS A 177 -14.98 21.73 5.89
N LYS A 178 -13.78 21.46 6.46
CA LYS A 178 -12.53 21.39 5.70
C LYS A 178 -12.55 20.26 4.67
N PHE A 179 -13.00 19.08 5.06
CA PHE A 179 -13.12 17.92 4.17
C PHE A 179 -14.04 18.25 2.98
N VAL A 180 -15.22 18.83 3.23
CA VAL A 180 -16.16 19.23 2.19
C VAL A 180 -15.51 20.24 1.22
N ASP A 181 -14.90 21.31 1.74
CA ASP A 181 -14.22 22.31 0.91
C ASP A 181 -13.11 21.70 0.03
N ASN A 182 -12.29 20.83 0.61
CA ASN A 182 -11.20 20.17 -0.09
C ASN A 182 -11.72 19.18 -1.15
N ALA A 183 -12.68 18.33 -0.80
CA ALA A 183 -13.23 17.33 -1.70
C ALA A 183 -13.97 17.99 -2.86
N SER A 184 -14.76 19.03 -2.60
CA SER A 184 -15.44 19.81 -3.65
C SER A 184 -14.45 20.47 -4.60
N ALA A 185 -13.35 21.05 -4.11
CA ALA A 185 -12.32 21.63 -4.96
C ALA A 185 -11.64 20.59 -5.87
N VAL A 186 -11.30 19.42 -5.34
CA VAL A 186 -10.66 18.34 -6.11
C VAL A 186 -11.62 17.74 -7.16
N LEU A 187 -12.88 17.50 -6.79
CA LEU A 187 -13.88 16.98 -7.72
C LEU A 187 -14.23 18.00 -8.81
N ALA A 188 -14.24 19.30 -8.48
CA ALA A 188 -14.38 20.37 -9.47
C ALA A 188 -13.20 20.36 -10.46
N ALA A 189 -11.97 20.20 -9.98
CA ALA A 189 -10.78 20.09 -10.84
C ALA A 189 -10.84 18.85 -11.76
N PHE A 190 -11.30 17.70 -11.26
CA PHE A 190 -11.53 16.52 -12.10
C PHE A 190 -12.64 16.70 -13.13
N SER A 191 -13.69 17.45 -12.78
CA SER A 191 -14.81 17.73 -13.68
C SER A 191 -14.43 18.73 -14.79
N SER A 192 -13.59 19.72 -14.47
CA SER A 192 -13.16 20.74 -15.44
C SER A 192 -12.12 20.22 -16.43
N HIS A 193 -11.21 19.34 -15.98
CA HIS A 193 -10.19 18.75 -16.82
C HIS A 193 -10.68 17.41 -17.37
N LYS A 194 -11.32 17.38 -18.54
CA LYS A 194 -11.73 16.11 -19.14
C LYS A 194 -10.51 15.36 -19.69
N LEU A 195 -10.39 14.08 -19.35
CA LEU A 195 -9.36 13.22 -19.91
C LEU A 195 -9.72 12.89 -21.35
N GLU A 196 -8.77 13.06 -22.28
CA GLU A 196 -8.98 12.60 -23.64
C GLU A 196 -9.03 11.07 -23.68
N HIS A 197 -10.05 10.52 -24.35
CA HIS A 197 -10.08 9.11 -24.67
C HIS A 197 -8.95 8.79 -25.64
N VAL A 198 -7.82 8.29 -25.13
CA VAL A 198 -6.80 7.65 -25.97
C VAL A 198 -7.42 6.38 -26.54
N SER A 199 -8.14 6.55 -27.64
CA SER A 199 -8.69 5.47 -28.44
C SER A 199 -7.49 4.65 -28.92
N LYS A 200 -7.30 3.45 -28.36
CA LYS A 200 -6.27 2.51 -28.83
C LYS A 200 -6.59 2.07 -30.26
N LYS A 201 -6.32 2.92 -31.26
CA LYS A 201 -5.77 2.43 -32.52
C LYS A 201 -4.29 2.16 -32.27
N ARG A 202 -4.00 1.09 -31.51
CA ARG A 202 -2.73 0.38 -31.66
C ARG A 202 -2.80 -0.23 -33.07
N LYS A 203 -2.42 0.54 -34.08
CA LYS A 203 -2.03 -0.04 -35.37
C LYS A 203 -0.91 -1.02 -35.03
N HIS A 204 -1.15 -2.28 -35.33
CA HIS A 204 -0.14 -3.32 -35.36
C HIS A 204 0.96 -2.86 -36.32
N SER A 205 1.98 -2.19 -35.79
CA SER A 205 3.24 -1.96 -36.49
C SER A 205 4.10 -3.16 -36.18
N GLU A 206 4.00 -4.19 -37.02
CA GLU A 206 4.96 -5.29 -37.07
C GLU A 206 6.33 -4.73 -37.50
N HIS A 207 7.09 -4.22 -36.55
CA HIS A 207 8.53 -4.17 -36.67
C HIS A 207 9.11 -5.11 -35.60
N LYS A 208 9.58 -6.27 -36.06
CA LYS A 208 10.41 -7.20 -35.30
C LYS A 208 11.59 -6.44 -34.68
N SER A 209 11.47 -6.06 -33.42
CA SER A 209 12.62 -5.67 -32.59
C SER A 209 13.15 -6.93 -31.93
N VAL A 210 14.41 -7.22 -32.24
CA VAL A 210 15.24 -8.28 -31.68
C VAL A 210 15.06 -8.32 -30.16
N VAL A 211 14.81 -9.53 -29.65
CA VAL A 211 14.76 -9.84 -28.23
C VAL A 211 16.16 -9.62 -27.65
N THR A 212 16.40 -8.44 -27.08
CA THR A 212 17.41 -8.28 -26.02
C THR A 212 16.65 -8.28 -24.70
N SER A 213 16.87 -9.34 -23.94
CA SER A 213 16.15 -9.75 -22.74
C SER A 213 16.53 -8.97 -21.49
N ASP A 214 16.68 -7.64 -21.57
CA ASP A 214 16.85 -6.79 -20.39
C ASP A 214 16.41 -5.35 -20.72
N GLY A 215 15.28 -4.91 -20.16
CA GLY A 215 14.97 -3.47 -20.03
C GLY A 215 13.85 -2.85 -20.86
N ALA A 216 12.84 -3.59 -21.35
CA ALA A 216 11.68 -2.99 -22.02
C ALA A 216 10.38 -3.14 -21.19
N ASP A 217 9.79 -2.00 -20.80
CA ASP A 217 8.42 -1.83 -20.28
C ASP A 217 8.03 -2.46 -18.92
N GLN A 218 8.95 -2.52 -17.96
CA GLN A 218 8.50 -2.49 -16.56
C GLN A 218 7.97 -1.08 -16.28
N GLN A 219 6.64 -0.91 -16.30
CA GLN A 219 5.99 0.26 -15.69
C GLN A 219 6.64 0.48 -14.33
N ARG A 220 7.40 1.57 -14.19
CA ARG A 220 8.14 1.87 -12.97
C ARG A 220 7.13 1.94 -11.83
N TYR A 221 7.17 0.94 -10.94
CA TYR A 221 6.21 0.82 -9.85
C TYR A 221 6.55 1.83 -8.77
N PHE A 222 5.59 2.70 -8.44
CA PHE A 222 5.71 3.66 -7.35
C PHE A 222 4.83 3.20 -6.18
N ALA A 223 5.47 2.76 -5.09
CA ALA A 223 4.75 2.26 -3.91
C ALA A 223 4.02 3.37 -3.13
N LYS A 224 4.42 4.63 -3.28
CA LYS A 224 3.81 5.80 -2.62
C LYS A 224 3.53 6.90 -3.63
N PHE A 225 2.61 7.80 -3.25
CA PHE A 225 2.31 9.01 -4.02
C PHE A 225 3.55 9.89 -4.20
N LEU A 226 3.70 10.43 -5.42
CA LEU A 226 4.68 11.47 -5.70
C LEU A 226 4.03 12.82 -5.40
N THR A 227 4.39 13.44 -4.28
CA THR A 227 3.67 14.60 -3.74
C THR A 227 4.25 15.94 -4.17
N SER A 228 5.14 15.98 -5.18
CA SER A 228 5.73 17.24 -5.63
C SER A 228 4.69 18.17 -6.27
N GLU A 229 4.70 19.44 -5.90
CA GLU A 229 3.80 20.48 -6.46
C GLU A 229 3.82 20.50 -8.00
N LYS A 230 5.01 20.40 -8.58
CA LYS A 230 5.22 20.45 -10.04
C LYS A 230 4.61 19.26 -10.79
N LEU A 231 4.34 18.16 -10.10
CA LEU A 231 3.80 16.94 -10.70
C LEU A 231 2.27 16.92 -10.69
N LEU A 232 1.61 17.76 -9.90
CA LEU A 232 0.17 17.64 -9.69
C LEU A 232 -0.61 17.75 -11.02
N ASN A 233 -0.31 18.74 -11.86
CA ASN A 233 -0.99 18.88 -13.16
C ASN A 233 -0.82 17.64 -14.05
N LEU A 234 0.37 17.03 -14.06
CA LEU A 234 0.61 15.79 -14.80
C LEU A 234 -0.19 14.62 -14.22
N GLN A 235 -0.26 14.52 -12.89
CA GLN A 235 -1.01 13.48 -12.19
C GLN A 235 -2.52 13.64 -12.35
N LEU A 236 -3.03 14.88 -12.38
CA LEU A 236 -4.43 15.16 -12.69
C LEU A 236 -4.80 14.68 -14.10
N ASN A 237 -3.84 14.54 -15.02
CA ASN A 237 -4.06 13.98 -16.35
C ASN A 237 -3.86 12.45 -16.43
N ASP A 238 -3.45 11.80 -15.33
CA ASP A 238 -3.32 10.35 -15.27
C ASP A 238 -4.61 9.69 -14.77
N SER A 239 -5.13 8.75 -15.57
CA SER A 239 -6.42 8.13 -15.26
C SER A 239 -6.38 7.16 -14.09
N ASN A 240 -5.25 6.47 -13.85
CA ASN A 240 -5.10 5.60 -12.69
C ASN A 240 -5.03 6.42 -11.41
N PHE A 241 -4.32 7.55 -11.43
CA PHE A 241 -4.27 8.48 -10.32
C PHE A 241 -5.64 9.01 -9.95
N ARG A 242 -6.45 9.46 -10.93
CA ARG A 242 -7.85 9.87 -10.67
C ARG A 242 -8.66 8.75 -10.04
N ARG A 243 -8.58 7.53 -10.58
CA ARG A 243 -9.26 6.35 -10.02
C ARG A 243 -8.85 6.11 -8.58
N THR A 244 -7.57 6.19 -8.25
CA THR A 244 -7.09 6.02 -6.87
C THR A 244 -7.77 6.98 -5.92
N ILE A 245 -7.83 8.28 -6.26
CA ILE A 245 -8.45 9.30 -5.39
C ILE A 245 -9.97 9.11 -5.30
N LEU A 246 -10.64 8.85 -6.42
CA LEU A 246 -12.09 8.61 -6.47
C LEU A 246 -12.48 7.36 -5.67
N VAL A 247 -11.71 6.28 -5.77
CA VAL A 247 -11.92 5.05 -4.99
C VAL A 247 -11.63 5.29 -3.50
N GLN A 248 -10.61 6.08 -3.14
CA GLN A 248 -10.38 6.47 -1.74
C GLN A 248 -11.57 7.23 -1.15
N LEU A 249 -12.21 8.12 -1.93
CA LEU A 249 -13.46 8.77 -1.52
C LEU A 249 -14.60 7.76 -1.31
N LEU A 250 -14.79 6.81 -2.23
CA LEU A 250 -15.83 5.78 -2.08
C LEU A 250 -15.60 4.89 -0.84
N ILE A 251 -14.36 4.47 -0.58
CA ILE A 251 -14.00 3.71 0.62
C ILE A 251 -14.31 4.52 1.89
N LEU A 252 -13.95 5.81 1.89
CA LEU A 252 -14.25 6.70 3.01
C LEU A 252 -15.76 6.85 3.21
N PHE A 253 -16.52 7.10 2.15
CA PHE A 253 -17.97 7.24 2.23
C PHE A 253 -18.65 5.98 2.72
N GLN A 254 -18.27 4.81 2.22
CA GLN A 254 -18.76 3.53 2.70
C GLN A 254 -18.45 3.33 4.17
N TYR A 255 -17.24 3.69 4.63
CA TYR A 255 -16.92 3.66 6.04
C TYR A 255 -17.81 4.62 6.82
N LEU A 256 -18.00 5.87 6.39
CA LEU A 256 -18.74 6.88 7.16
C LEU A 256 -20.22 6.54 7.32
N THR A 257 -20.85 5.98 6.29
CA THR A 257 -22.29 5.61 6.28
C THR A 257 -22.55 4.21 6.81
N GLY A 258 -21.60 3.28 6.69
CA GLY A 258 -21.77 1.89 7.09
C GLY A 258 -21.84 1.69 8.61
N GLU A 259 -22.52 0.63 9.03
CA GLU A 259 -22.49 0.17 10.42
C GLU A 259 -21.20 -0.61 10.67
N VAL A 260 -20.43 -0.19 11.65
CA VAL A 260 -19.18 -0.85 12.05
C VAL A 260 -19.25 -1.08 13.55
N LYS A 261 -18.98 -2.32 13.98
CA LYS A 261 -19.09 -2.76 15.39
C LYS A 261 -18.35 -1.85 16.38
N PHE A 262 -17.26 -1.22 15.94
CA PHE A 262 -16.40 -0.38 16.77
C PHE A 262 -16.67 1.13 16.65
N LYS A 263 -17.75 1.53 15.97
CA LYS A 263 -18.19 2.92 15.99
C LYS A 263 -18.96 3.23 17.27
N SER A 264 -18.67 4.39 17.87
CA SER A 264 -19.47 4.92 18.97
C SER A 264 -20.81 5.46 18.47
N ALA A 265 -21.77 5.65 19.38
CA ALA A 265 -23.06 6.28 19.06
C ALA A 265 -22.91 7.71 18.51
N SER A 266 -21.80 8.40 18.84
CA SER A 266 -21.47 9.75 18.35
C SER A 266 -20.85 9.75 16.94
N GLN A 267 -20.40 8.61 16.42
CA GLN A 267 -19.81 8.47 15.08
C GLN A 267 -20.88 8.20 14.02
N LYS A 268 -21.87 9.11 13.97
CA LYS A 268 -22.95 9.11 13.00
C LYS A 268 -22.98 10.43 12.25
N LEU A 269 -23.27 10.38 10.96
CA LEU A 269 -23.44 11.57 10.13
C LEU A 269 -24.78 12.25 10.46
N LYS A 270 -24.78 13.58 10.51
CA LYS A 270 -25.98 14.41 10.53
C LYS A 270 -26.66 14.34 9.16
N GLU A 271 -27.97 14.60 9.09
CA GLU A 271 -28.76 14.52 7.85
C GLU A 271 -28.14 15.28 6.66
N LYS A 272 -27.70 16.52 6.89
CA LYS A 272 -27.00 17.33 5.85
C LYS A 272 -25.69 16.69 5.38
N GLN A 273 -24.96 16.04 6.29
CA GLN A 273 -23.71 15.35 5.96
C GLN A 273 -24.00 14.08 5.16
N SER A 274 -25.04 13.33 5.53
CA SER A 274 -25.49 12.15 4.80
C SER A 274 -25.96 12.49 3.38
N SER A 275 -26.70 13.60 3.20
CA SER A 275 -27.08 14.08 1.87
C SER A 275 -25.83 14.43 1.05
N PHE A 276 -24.89 15.20 1.61
CA PHE A 276 -23.64 15.52 0.94
C PHE A 276 -22.89 14.26 0.48
N VAL A 277 -22.78 13.24 1.35
CA VAL A 277 -22.12 11.97 0.99
C VAL A 277 -22.85 11.28 -0.16
N LYS A 278 -24.19 11.22 -0.14
CA LYS A 278 -24.99 10.60 -1.22
C LYS A 278 -24.81 11.32 -2.56
N ASP A 279 -24.91 12.64 -2.55
CA ASP A 279 -24.79 13.47 -3.76
C ASP A 279 -23.36 13.38 -4.33
N THR A 280 -22.36 13.47 -3.45
CA THR A 280 -20.96 13.36 -3.83
C THR A 280 -20.60 11.95 -4.32
N THR A 281 -21.17 10.91 -3.72
CA THR A 281 -21.00 9.52 -4.19
C THR A 281 -21.49 9.37 -5.63
N SER A 282 -22.67 9.92 -5.93
CA SER A 282 -23.22 9.92 -7.30
C SER A 282 -22.27 10.63 -8.27
N LYS A 283 -21.75 11.80 -7.89
CA LYS A 283 -20.75 12.55 -8.68
C LYS A 283 -19.45 11.76 -8.90
N VAL A 284 -18.97 11.04 -7.88
CA VAL A 284 -17.77 10.22 -7.97
C VAL A 284 -17.97 9.07 -8.97
N TYR A 285 -19.13 8.41 -8.96
CA TYR A 285 -19.44 7.37 -9.96
C TYR A 285 -19.53 7.93 -11.39
N GLU A 286 -20.09 9.13 -11.58
CA GLU A 286 -20.06 9.81 -12.89
C GLU A 286 -18.62 10.03 -13.38
N LEU A 287 -17.76 10.59 -12.52
CA LEU A 287 -16.36 10.84 -12.87
C LEU A 287 -15.59 9.54 -13.16
N LEU A 288 -15.89 8.45 -12.44
CA LEU A 288 -15.31 7.13 -12.72
C LEU A 288 -15.73 6.60 -14.11
N LYS A 289 -17.01 6.78 -14.48
CA LYS A 289 -17.52 6.40 -15.80
C LYS A 289 -16.84 7.20 -16.93
N GLU A 290 -16.59 8.49 -16.68
CA GLU A 290 -15.87 9.38 -17.60
C GLU A 290 -14.35 9.12 -17.65
N THR A 291 -13.78 8.35 -16.71
CA THR A 291 -12.33 8.13 -16.62
C THR A 291 -11.90 6.92 -17.47
N PRO A 292 -11.17 7.11 -18.58
CA PRO A 292 -10.68 6.02 -19.42
C PRO A 292 -9.56 5.20 -18.75
N PRO A 293 -9.29 3.95 -19.19
CA PRO A 293 -10.04 3.15 -20.16
C PRO A 293 -11.18 2.35 -19.51
N ASP A 294 -12.27 2.09 -20.24
CA ASP A 294 -13.40 1.27 -19.77
C ASP A 294 -14.06 1.79 -18.47
N GLY A 295 -14.25 3.11 -18.35
CA GLY A 295 -14.75 3.76 -17.14
C GLY A 295 -16.08 3.20 -16.63
N GLU A 296 -17.04 2.91 -17.51
CA GLU A 296 -18.32 2.28 -17.12
C GLU A 296 -18.14 0.92 -16.46
N LYS A 297 -17.29 0.08 -17.05
CA LYS A 297 -16.98 -1.25 -16.53
C LYS A 297 -16.25 -1.15 -15.20
N PHE A 298 -15.31 -0.22 -15.07
CA PHE A 298 -14.61 0.04 -13.81
C PHE A 298 -15.57 0.51 -12.72
N ALA A 299 -16.44 1.47 -13.01
CA ALA A 299 -17.44 1.97 -12.06
C ALA A 299 -18.33 0.83 -11.53
N LYS A 300 -18.76 -0.09 -12.41
CA LYS A 300 -19.54 -1.27 -12.03
C LYS A 300 -18.79 -2.24 -11.12
N TYR A 301 -17.46 -2.37 -11.28
CA TYR A 301 -16.66 -3.24 -10.40
C TYR A 301 -16.47 -2.67 -8.99
N VAL A 302 -16.49 -1.35 -8.87
CA VAL A 302 -16.31 -0.66 -7.58
C VAL A 302 -17.65 -0.44 -6.88
N GLU A 303 -18.77 -0.55 -7.60
CA GLU A 303 -20.11 -0.41 -7.05
C GLU A 303 -20.38 -1.45 -5.95
N VAL A 304 -20.67 -0.95 -4.75
CA VAL A 304 -21.03 -1.77 -3.60
C VAL A 304 -22.53 -1.99 -3.64
N ASN A 305 -22.95 -3.24 -3.88
CA ASN A 305 -24.35 -3.66 -3.78
C ASN A 305 -24.85 -3.68 -2.33
#